data_AF-A0A1J0VS40-F1
#
_entry.id   AF-A0A1J0VS40-F1
#
_cell.length_a   1.000
_cell.length_b   1.000
_cell.length_c   1.000
_cell.angle_alpha   90.00
_cell.angle_beta   90.00
_cell.angle_gamma   90.00
#
_symmetry.space_group_name_H-M   'P 1'
#
loop_
_entity.id
_entity.type
_entity.pdbx_description
1 polymer ?
#
loop_
_entity_poly.entity_id
_entity_poly.type
_entity_poly.pdbx_seq_one_letter_code
_entity_poly.pdbx_strand_id
1 'polypeptide(L)'
;MTERNVEDGTTVLQWQTIELSEAALYIEPSDYEWPPMIDSAAAGSLLGITRDFKGNENAQIWVGWTHGFIQLGIGSSPVEPSMSELDEWETVEEGAIELGTSAMLTRTTLSHIRPPELDPLLPLPSGLHRIRVSARGRARNRNDVAIAIQLWPTTQRTPLTQIKHSDTFDVDEYARRLSNRGRHPDPDSVLTTTPAAADSPTNRPPVSATLATSINAQWARLRDTIVASSPDTWVQLVRPAAHPQAVVDAEQRTGVEWPAELREWFSLHDGGGAAELLPSMTLLGLDHMIDIHAMQCEIWADLAAEDPDLVNGRTSPDAYAQAPASSEAGQFIPQFIPIAERDGTMLICDTRPGPLQGCITEFGKDTADDYPPTWASLSAMLADLTNSIASGVPFQAQYQPELDHTGLHWTRPAV
;
A
#
# COMPACT_ATOMS: atom_id res chain seq x y z
N MET A 1 -24.93 23.69 -8.55
CA MET A 1 -26.30 23.30 -8.94
C MET A 1 -26.50 23.65 -10.40
N THR A 2 -26.33 22.66 -11.28
CA THR A 2 -26.74 22.73 -12.68
C THR A 2 -27.28 21.35 -13.01
N GLU A 3 -28.59 21.14 -12.90
CA GLU A 3 -29.25 19.96 -13.47
C GLU A 3 -29.05 20.02 -14.99
N ARG A 4 -28.19 19.17 -15.55
CA ARG A 4 -28.27 18.84 -16.97
C ARG A 4 -29.22 17.67 -17.09
N ASN A 5 -30.48 17.98 -17.40
CA ASN A 5 -31.41 17.01 -17.94
C ASN A 5 -30.84 16.53 -19.27
N VAL A 6 -30.32 15.30 -19.30
CA VAL A 6 -30.26 14.55 -20.56
C VAL A 6 -31.70 14.13 -20.80
N GLU A 7 -32.37 14.83 -21.73
CA GLU A 7 -33.75 14.56 -22.13
C GLU A 7 -33.81 13.21 -22.85
N ASP A 8 -33.90 12.13 -22.08
CA ASP A 8 -34.53 10.88 -22.51
C ASP A 8 -35.03 10.10 -21.28
N GLY A 9 -36.20 10.51 -20.79
CA GLY A 9 -37.26 9.69 -20.20
C GLY A 9 -37.04 8.71 -19.03
N THR A 10 -35.83 8.31 -18.64
CA THR A 10 -35.66 7.19 -17.69
C THR A 10 -34.50 7.28 -16.70
N THR A 11 -33.46 8.09 -16.92
CA THR A 11 -32.35 8.22 -15.95
C THR A 11 -32.03 9.69 -15.63
N VAL A 12 -32.36 10.14 -14.42
CA VAL A 12 -31.97 11.47 -13.94
C VAL A 12 -30.68 11.32 -13.11
N LEU A 13 -29.54 11.73 -13.68
CA LEU A 13 -28.29 11.87 -12.93
C LEU A 13 -28.28 13.24 -12.26
N GLN A 14 -28.27 13.26 -10.93
CA GLN A 14 -28.02 14.47 -10.15
C GLN A 14 -26.52 14.71 -10.07
N TRP A 15 -26.06 15.77 -10.74
CA TRP A 15 -24.65 16.14 -10.78
C TRP A 15 -24.28 17.12 -9.66
N GLN A 16 -23.22 16.79 -8.94
CA GLN A 16 -22.58 17.63 -7.94
C GLN A 16 -21.10 17.79 -8.27
N THR A 17 -20.55 18.99 -8.02
CA THR A 17 -19.11 19.23 -8.13
C THR A 17 -18.53 19.12 -6.73
N ILE A 18 -17.53 18.25 -6.57
CA ILE A 18 -16.89 17.97 -5.30
C ILE A 18 -15.42 18.33 -5.43
N GLU A 19 -14.91 19.14 -4.51
CA GLU A 19 -13.48 19.39 -4.38
C GLU A 19 -12.83 18.21 -3.65
N LEU A 20 -11.90 17.52 -4.30
CA LEU A 20 -11.12 16.45 -3.68
C LEU A 20 -9.81 17.02 -3.15
N SER A 21 -9.81 17.29 -1.85
CA SER A 21 -8.61 17.19 -1.01
C SER A 21 -8.84 15.99 -0.10
N GLU A 22 -8.36 14.81 -0.49
CA GLU A 22 -8.40 13.58 0.33
C GLU A 22 -9.83 13.11 0.74
N ALA A 23 -10.74 12.90 -0.22
CA ALA A 23 -12.10 12.42 0.07
C ALA A 23 -12.38 11.03 -0.52
N ALA A 24 -13.13 10.21 0.22
CA ALA A 24 -13.71 8.94 -0.22
C ALA A 24 -15.25 9.02 -0.14
N LEU A 25 -15.98 8.11 -0.77
CA LEU A 25 -17.45 8.11 -0.83
C LEU A 25 -17.99 6.79 -0.27
N TYR A 26 -18.97 6.83 0.62
CA TYR A 26 -19.53 5.64 1.28
C TYR A 26 -21.03 5.48 0.99
N ILE A 27 -21.52 4.24 1.00
CA ILE A 27 -22.94 3.89 1.06
C ILE A 27 -23.16 3.11 2.36
N GLU A 28 -23.91 3.69 3.30
CA GLU A 28 -24.10 3.15 4.66
C GLU A 28 -25.54 2.66 4.93
N PRO A 29 -25.74 1.64 5.80
CA PRO A 29 -26.99 1.35 6.50
C PRO A 29 -27.11 2.13 7.84
N SER A 30 -28.33 2.45 8.28
CA SER A 30 -28.60 3.51 9.27
C SER A 30 -28.23 3.29 10.74
N ASP A 31 -27.68 2.14 11.15
CA ASP A 31 -27.65 1.75 12.58
C ASP A 31 -26.23 1.38 13.09
N TYR A 32 -25.19 2.08 12.61
CA TYR A 32 -23.78 1.79 12.91
C TYR A 32 -23.14 2.73 13.96
N GLU A 33 -22.23 2.19 14.78
CA GLU A 33 -21.36 2.92 15.73
C GLU A 33 -19.88 2.53 15.44
N TRP A 34 -18.97 3.51 15.38
CA TRP A 34 -17.59 3.37 14.87
C TRP A 34 -16.56 2.78 15.88
N PRO A 35 -15.72 1.82 15.46
CA PRO A 35 -14.35 1.57 15.96
C PRO A 35 -13.24 2.07 14.97
N PRO A 36 -11.93 2.09 15.34
CA PRO A 36 -10.87 2.72 14.56
C PRO A 36 -10.69 2.10 13.16
N MET A 37 -10.44 2.97 12.17
CA MET A 37 -10.38 2.65 10.75
C MET A 37 -9.21 1.71 10.40
N ILE A 38 -9.50 0.66 9.63
CA ILE A 38 -8.52 -0.17 8.94
C ILE A 38 -8.30 0.45 7.55
N ASP A 39 -7.05 0.76 7.22
CA ASP A 39 -6.63 1.31 5.93
C ASP A 39 -6.72 0.22 4.85
N SER A 40 -7.87 0.12 4.16
CA SER A 40 -8.06 -0.83 3.04
C SER A 40 -7.77 -0.23 1.67
N ALA A 41 -7.04 0.89 1.59
CA ALA A 41 -6.75 1.60 0.34
C ALA A 41 -5.77 0.87 -0.61
N ALA A 42 -5.31 -0.34 -0.28
CA ALA A 42 -4.30 -1.07 -1.05
C ALA A 42 -4.85 -1.88 -2.25
N ALA A 43 -6.17 -2.12 -2.33
CA ALA A 43 -6.78 -2.84 -3.44
C ALA A 43 -7.35 -1.84 -4.46
N GLY A 44 -6.84 -1.84 -5.70
CA GLY A 44 -7.19 -0.85 -6.72
C GLY A 44 -8.59 -0.99 -7.33
N SER A 45 -9.60 -1.36 -6.54
CA SER A 45 -11.03 -1.25 -6.86
C SER A 45 -11.52 0.18 -6.65
N LEU A 46 -12.26 0.72 -7.63
CA LEU A 46 -12.93 2.02 -7.50
C LEU A 46 -14.19 1.89 -6.62
N LEU A 47 -14.69 0.66 -6.39
CA LEU A 47 -15.73 0.35 -5.43
C LEU A 47 -15.33 -0.90 -4.60
N GLY A 48 -15.21 -0.77 -3.27
CA GLY A 48 -14.99 -1.87 -2.34
C GLY A 48 -16.27 -2.23 -1.58
N ILE A 49 -16.64 -3.51 -1.53
CA ILE A 49 -17.69 -3.98 -0.61
C ILE A 49 -17.00 -4.49 0.66
N THR A 50 -17.22 -3.81 1.77
CA THR A 50 -16.72 -4.23 3.08
C THR A 50 -17.86 -4.77 3.91
N ARG A 51 -17.64 -5.86 4.64
CA ARG A 51 -18.58 -6.29 5.69
C ARG A 51 -18.14 -5.69 7.01
N ASP A 52 -19.04 -4.99 7.69
CA ASP A 52 -18.77 -4.55 9.05
C ASP A 52 -18.77 -5.75 10.03
N PHE A 53 -18.31 -5.52 11.27
CA PHE A 53 -18.31 -6.54 12.32
C PHE A 53 -19.71 -7.04 12.70
N LYS A 54 -20.78 -6.34 12.29
CA LYS A 54 -22.18 -6.75 12.48
C LYS A 54 -22.73 -7.54 11.28
N GLY A 55 -21.92 -7.75 10.23
CA GLY A 55 -22.26 -8.50 9.03
C GLY A 55 -22.98 -7.68 7.95
N ASN A 56 -23.04 -6.35 8.06
CA ASN A 56 -23.65 -5.48 7.06
C ASN A 56 -22.69 -5.20 5.91
N GLU A 57 -23.17 -5.25 4.67
CA GLU A 57 -22.40 -4.96 3.47
C GLU A 57 -22.44 -3.44 3.18
N ASN A 58 -21.27 -2.81 3.20
CA ASN A 58 -21.08 -1.39 2.87
C ASN A 58 -20.37 -1.28 1.53
N ALA A 59 -20.88 -0.43 0.64
CA ALA A 59 -20.22 -0.10 -0.62
C ALA A 59 -19.41 1.19 -0.47
N GLN A 60 -18.11 1.15 -0.78
CA GLN A 60 -17.19 2.27 -0.67
C GLN A 60 -16.65 2.63 -2.04
N ILE A 61 -16.88 3.84 -2.55
CA ILE A 61 -16.34 4.28 -3.83
C ILE A 61 -15.08 5.11 -3.59
N TRP A 62 -13.96 4.59 -4.08
CA TRP A 62 -12.64 5.18 -3.97
C TRP A 62 -12.32 5.93 -5.25
N VAL A 63 -12.24 7.25 -5.18
CA VAL A 63 -11.80 8.06 -6.32
C VAL A 63 -10.30 8.31 -6.14
N GLY A 64 -9.47 7.59 -6.89
CA GLY A 64 -8.01 7.71 -6.80
C GLY A 64 -7.49 9.13 -7.02
N TRP A 65 -6.21 9.33 -6.67
CA TRP A 65 -5.48 10.60 -6.58
C TRP A 65 -5.73 11.53 -7.78
N THR A 66 -6.73 12.39 -7.64
CA THR A 66 -7.02 13.50 -8.54
C THR A 66 -7.01 14.74 -7.68
N HIS A 67 -5.98 15.58 -7.83
CA HIS A 67 -5.96 16.88 -7.19
C HIS A 67 -6.89 17.79 -7.99
N GLY A 68 -7.98 18.27 -7.38
CA GLY A 68 -8.91 19.21 -8.03
C GLY A 68 -10.38 18.86 -7.85
N PHE A 69 -11.21 19.36 -8.75
CA PHE A 69 -12.67 19.19 -8.70
C PHE A 69 -13.10 17.99 -9.55
N ILE A 70 -13.92 17.11 -8.97
CA ILE A 70 -14.62 16.06 -9.73
C ILE A 70 -16.08 16.43 -9.92
N GLN A 71 -16.67 15.93 -11.02
CA GLN A 71 -18.12 15.91 -11.19
C GLN A 71 -18.66 14.53 -10.83
N LEU A 72 -19.50 14.45 -9.80
CA LEU A 72 -20.17 13.23 -9.38
C LEU A 72 -21.64 13.29 -9.82
N GLY A 73 -22.07 12.33 -10.64
CA GLY A 73 -23.45 12.16 -11.07
C GLY A 73 -24.01 10.90 -10.46
N ILE A 74 -25.13 11.01 -9.74
CA ILE A 74 -25.82 9.85 -9.17
C ILE A 74 -27.23 9.81 -9.71
N GLY A 75 -27.66 8.64 -10.19
CA GLY A 75 -29.04 8.45 -10.63
C GLY A 75 -29.53 7.06 -10.33
N SER A 76 -30.81 6.99 -9.99
CA SER A 76 -31.56 5.74 -10.00
C SER A 76 -32.47 5.72 -11.22
N SER A 77 -32.60 4.56 -11.84
CA SER A 77 -33.49 4.31 -12.95
C SER A 77 -34.37 3.09 -12.63
N PRO A 78 -35.66 3.07 -13.00
CA PRO A 78 -36.51 1.90 -12.84
C PRO A 78 -36.13 0.75 -13.78
N VAL A 79 -35.32 1.02 -14.80
CA VAL A 79 -34.85 0.06 -15.81
C VAL A 79 -33.35 0.19 -16.02
N GLU A 80 -32.73 -0.83 -16.61
CA GLU A 80 -31.31 -0.77 -16.96
C GLU A 80 -31.02 0.43 -17.88
N PRO A 81 -30.06 1.30 -17.54
CA PRO A 81 -29.69 2.44 -18.37
C PRO A 81 -29.08 1.99 -19.70
N SER A 82 -29.42 2.71 -20.79
CA SER A 82 -28.83 2.45 -22.10
C SER A 82 -27.32 2.77 -22.09
N MET A 83 -26.51 1.93 -22.74
CA MET A 83 -25.06 2.16 -22.88
C MET A 83 -24.74 3.25 -23.91
N SER A 84 -25.67 3.55 -24.81
CA SER A 84 -25.51 4.47 -25.95
C SER A 84 -25.37 5.95 -25.57
N GLU A 85 -25.68 6.33 -24.33
CA GLU A 85 -25.53 7.70 -23.82
C GLU A 85 -24.17 7.93 -23.12
N LEU A 86 -23.35 6.89 -23.06
CA LEU A 86 -22.11 6.82 -22.27
C LEU A 86 -20.87 6.59 -23.15
N ASP A 87 -20.88 6.98 -24.42
CA ASP A 87 -19.78 6.71 -25.37
C ASP A 87 -18.41 7.29 -24.95
N GLU A 88 -18.39 8.31 -24.08
CA GLU A 88 -17.17 8.88 -23.48
C GLU A 88 -16.85 8.34 -22.07
N TRP A 89 -17.70 7.46 -21.55
CA TRP A 89 -17.67 6.93 -20.20
C TRP A 89 -17.25 5.47 -20.21
N GLU A 90 -16.30 5.15 -19.35
CA GLU A 90 -15.82 3.81 -19.21
C GLU A 90 -16.48 3.19 -17.99
N THR A 91 -17.18 2.06 -18.16
CA THR A 91 -17.65 1.27 -17.03
C THR A 91 -16.44 0.69 -16.32
N VAL A 92 -16.26 1.13 -15.08
CA VAL A 92 -15.16 0.73 -14.21
C VAL A 92 -15.55 -0.52 -13.45
N GLU A 93 -16.82 -0.60 -13.04
CA GLU A 93 -17.29 -1.63 -12.12
C GLU A 93 -18.80 -1.82 -12.23
N GLU A 94 -19.26 -3.07 -12.10
CA GLU A 94 -20.68 -3.41 -12.16
C GLU A 94 -21.00 -4.66 -11.32
N GLY A 95 -22.16 -4.67 -10.66
CA GLY A 95 -22.61 -5.80 -9.85
C GLY A 95 -23.96 -5.58 -9.20
N ALA A 96 -24.36 -6.47 -8.30
CA ALA A 96 -25.58 -6.31 -7.50
C ALA A 96 -25.25 -5.93 -6.05
N ILE A 97 -26.08 -5.06 -5.47
CA ILE A 97 -26.01 -4.61 -4.07
C ILE A 97 -27.40 -4.61 -3.44
N GLU A 98 -27.51 -5.05 -2.18
CA GLU A 98 -28.76 -5.02 -1.42
C GLU A 98 -28.76 -3.82 -0.47
N LEU A 99 -29.68 -2.89 -0.69
CA LEU A 99 -29.74 -1.62 0.04
C LEU A 99 -30.86 -1.63 1.08
N GLY A 100 -30.56 -1.20 2.31
CA GLY A 100 -31.54 -1.06 3.39
C GLY A 100 -32.51 0.12 3.17
N THR A 101 -33.56 0.20 4.00
CA THR A 101 -34.59 1.27 3.95
C THR A 101 -34.07 2.67 4.24
N SER A 102 -32.87 2.76 4.79
CA SER A 102 -32.22 4.00 5.16
C SER A 102 -30.85 4.15 4.49
N ALA A 103 -30.63 3.43 3.39
CA ALA A 103 -29.37 3.49 2.67
C ALA A 103 -29.11 4.92 2.17
N MET A 104 -27.92 5.43 2.43
CA MET A 104 -27.54 6.78 2.04
C MET A 104 -26.13 6.78 1.46
N LEU A 105 -25.95 7.56 0.41
CA LEU A 105 -24.64 7.91 -0.10
C LEU A 105 -24.08 9.08 0.71
N THR A 106 -22.92 8.90 1.32
CA THR A 106 -22.19 9.89 2.10
C THR A 106 -20.85 10.18 1.46
N ARG A 107 -20.41 11.44 1.50
CA ARG A 107 -19.03 11.82 1.24
C ARG A 107 -18.28 11.77 2.57
N THR A 108 -17.09 11.20 2.57
CA THR A 108 -16.16 11.32 3.68
C THR A 108 -14.94 12.12 3.26
N THR A 109 -14.33 12.82 4.21
CA THR A 109 -12.97 13.32 4.07
C THR A 109 -12.07 12.44 4.93
N LEU A 110 -11.09 11.79 4.32
CA LEU A 110 -10.11 10.99 5.03
C LEU A 110 -9.10 11.94 5.65
N SER A 111 -9.19 12.12 6.98
CA SER A 111 -8.20 12.87 7.74
C SER A 111 -7.54 11.96 8.75
N HIS A 112 -6.21 11.91 8.77
CA HIS A 112 -5.45 11.16 9.77
C HIS A 112 -5.55 11.76 11.19
N ILE A 113 -6.16 12.95 11.34
CA ILE A 113 -6.18 13.72 12.60
C ILE A 113 -7.61 13.83 13.18
N ARG A 114 -8.65 13.59 12.38
CA ARG A 114 -10.05 13.70 12.82
C ARG A 114 -10.88 12.51 12.33
N PRO A 115 -11.91 12.09 13.08
CA PRO A 115 -12.89 11.13 12.57
C PRO A 115 -13.44 11.60 11.22
N PRO A 116 -13.70 10.68 10.28
CA PRO A 116 -14.28 11.02 8.99
C PRO A 116 -15.55 11.84 9.18
N GLU A 117 -15.60 13.05 8.61
CA GLU A 117 -16.81 13.86 8.56
C GLU A 117 -17.66 13.35 7.39
N LEU A 118 -18.82 12.78 7.72
CA LEU A 118 -19.76 12.24 6.74
C LEU A 118 -20.74 13.34 6.30
N ASP A 119 -20.57 13.79 5.07
CA ASP A 119 -21.48 14.70 4.39
C ASP A 119 -22.54 13.88 3.62
N PRO A 120 -23.79 13.80 4.09
CA PRO A 120 -24.84 13.07 3.37
C PRO A 120 -25.11 13.72 2.02
N LEU A 121 -24.99 12.94 0.94
CA LEU A 121 -25.23 13.40 -0.42
C LEU A 121 -26.65 13.09 -0.89
N LEU A 122 -27.05 11.82 -0.83
CA LEU A 122 -28.32 11.37 -1.41
C LEU A 122 -28.86 10.10 -0.73
N PRO A 123 -30.17 10.03 -0.38
CA PRO A 123 -30.81 8.78 -0.01
C PRO A 123 -30.92 7.84 -1.22
N LEU A 124 -30.75 6.54 -1.00
CA LEU A 124 -30.82 5.50 -2.03
C LEU A 124 -32.08 4.63 -1.89
N PRO A 125 -32.62 4.09 -3.00
CA PRO A 125 -33.77 3.20 -2.95
C PRO A 125 -33.41 1.86 -2.27
N SER A 126 -34.32 1.34 -1.45
CA SER A 126 -34.14 0.08 -0.74
C SER A 126 -34.45 -1.14 -1.62
N GLY A 127 -33.77 -2.26 -1.36
CA GLY A 127 -33.94 -3.52 -2.07
C GLY A 127 -32.70 -3.90 -2.87
N LEU A 128 -32.81 -4.99 -3.64
CA LEU A 128 -31.73 -5.46 -4.49
C LEU A 128 -31.64 -4.61 -5.78
N HIS A 129 -30.49 -3.98 -5.96
CA HIS A 129 -30.19 -3.12 -7.10
C HIS A 129 -28.96 -3.62 -7.83
N ARG A 130 -28.93 -3.42 -9.14
CA ARG A 130 -27.71 -3.45 -9.92
C ARG A 130 -27.08 -2.08 -9.84
N ILE A 131 -25.77 -2.05 -9.59
CA ILE A 131 -24.96 -0.85 -9.53
C ILE A 131 -23.97 -0.88 -10.68
N ARG A 132 -23.83 0.25 -11.37
CA ARG A 132 -22.79 0.49 -12.36
C ARG A 132 -22.06 1.78 -12.00
N VAL A 133 -20.74 1.70 -11.97
CA VAL A 133 -19.86 2.85 -11.78
C VAL A 133 -19.12 3.09 -13.10
N SER A 134 -19.31 4.28 -13.64
CA SER A 134 -18.64 4.71 -14.86
C SER A 134 -17.82 5.97 -14.59
N ALA A 135 -16.74 6.15 -15.33
CA ALA A 135 -15.91 7.33 -15.20
C ALA A 135 -15.44 7.83 -16.57
N ARG A 136 -15.22 9.15 -16.67
CA ARG A 136 -14.62 9.79 -17.84
C ARG A 136 -13.55 10.80 -17.43
N GLY A 137 -12.71 11.18 -18.38
CA GLY A 137 -11.69 12.21 -18.14
C GLY A 137 -10.53 11.77 -17.26
N ARG A 138 -10.36 10.46 -17.02
CA ARG A 138 -9.38 9.89 -16.07
C ARG A 138 -7.90 9.96 -16.52
N ALA A 139 -7.60 10.50 -17.69
CA ALA A 139 -6.22 10.63 -18.18
C ALA A 139 -5.41 11.56 -17.26
N ARG A 140 -4.14 11.22 -16.96
CA ARG A 140 -3.26 11.97 -16.03
C ARG A 140 -3.09 13.47 -16.35
N ASN A 141 -3.38 13.88 -17.58
CA ASN A 141 -3.27 15.25 -18.06
C ASN A 141 -4.62 15.99 -18.17
N ARG A 142 -5.71 15.38 -17.68
CA ARG A 142 -7.05 15.94 -17.69
C ARG A 142 -7.50 16.31 -16.27
N ASN A 143 -8.17 17.45 -16.16
CA ASN A 143 -8.70 17.99 -14.90
C ASN A 143 -10.24 17.99 -14.89
N ASP A 144 -10.87 17.25 -15.80
CA ASP A 144 -12.32 17.17 -15.98
C ASP A 144 -12.85 15.76 -15.69
N VAL A 145 -12.27 15.13 -14.67
CA VAL A 145 -12.68 13.81 -14.19
C VAL A 145 -14.14 13.88 -13.73
N ALA A 146 -14.93 12.94 -14.22
CA ALA A 146 -16.31 12.80 -13.80
C ALA A 146 -16.65 11.32 -13.55
N ILE A 147 -17.50 11.08 -12.56
CA ILE A 147 -17.95 9.75 -12.12
C ILE A 147 -19.47 9.72 -12.18
N ALA A 148 -20.01 8.65 -12.74
CA ALA A 148 -21.43 8.37 -12.80
C ALA A 148 -21.71 7.08 -12.02
N ILE A 149 -22.61 7.16 -11.05
CA ILE A 149 -23.13 6.01 -10.31
C ILE A 149 -24.58 5.81 -10.74
N GLN A 150 -24.86 4.67 -11.33
CA GLN A 150 -26.18 4.29 -11.79
C GLN A 150 -26.69 3.10 -10.99
N LEU A 151 -27.93 3.21 -10.53
CA LEU A 151 -28.62 2.17 -9.76
C LEU A 151 -29.95 1.82 -10.42
N TRP A 152 -30.25 0.52 -10.56
CA TRP A 152 -31.59 0.09 -11.01
C TRP A 152 -32.02 -1.21 -10.34
N PRO A 153 -33.32 -1.44 -10.11
CA PRO A 153 -33.79 -2.66 -9.46
C PRO A 153 -33.37 -3.92 -10.23
N THR A 154 -33.00 -4.97 -9.50
CA THR A 154 -32.69 -6.29 -10.09
C THR A 154 -33.19 -7.41 -9.19
N THR A 155 -33.48 -8.57 -9.79
CA THR A 155 -33.75 -9.81 -9.06
C THR A 155 -32.56 -10.78 -9.08
N GLN A 156 -31.49 -10.43 -9.81
CA GLN A 156 -30.31 -11.27 -9.97
C GLN A 156 -29.19 -10.77 -9.06
N ARG A 157 -28.62 -11.68 -8.26
CA ARG A 157 -27.37 -11.42 -7.56
C ARG A 157 -26.22 -11.69 -8.52
N THR A 158 -25.53 -10.63 -8.91
CA THR A 158 -24.30 -10.71 -9.70
C THR A 158 -23.16 -10.24 -8.81
N PRO A 159 -22.08 -11.02 -8.65
CA PRO A 159 -20.90 -10.57 -7.93
C PRO A 159 -20.41 -9.24 -8.49
N LEU A 160 -19.95 -8.36 -7.62
CA LEU A 160 -19.33 -7.12 -8.05
C LEU A 160 -18.08 -7.46 -8.85
N THR A 161 -18.06 -7.02 -10.10
CA THR A 161 -16.98 -7.31 -11.03
C THR A 161 -16.31 -6.01 -11.39
N GLN A 162 -15.04 -5.90 -11.04
CA GLN A 162 -14.19 -4.83 -11.52
C GLN A 162 -13.92 -5.06 -13.00
N ILE A 163 -14.39 -4.13 -13.83
CA ILE A 163 -14.29 -4.21 -15.29
C ILE A 163 -13.03 -3.50 -15.78
N LYS A 164 -12.60 -2.41 -15.11
CA LYS A 164 -11.39 -1.66 -15.50
C LYS A 164 -10.66 -1.06 -14.30
N HIS A 165 -9.35 -1.32 -14.20
CA HIS A 165 -8.51 -0.90 -13.07
C HIS A 165 -7.71 0.40 -13.33
N SER A 166 -7.28 0.71 -14.57
CA SER A 166 -6.50 1.95 -14.85
C SER A 166 -6.62 2.46 -16.30
N ASP A 167 -6.21 3.72 -16.51
CA ASP A 167 -6.16 4.39 -17.83
C ASP A 167 -4.82 4.19 -18.56
N THR A 168 -3.89 3.47 -17.96
CA THR A 168 -2.63 3.04 -18.57
C THR A 168 -2.66 1.53 -18.73
N PHE A 169 -3.34 1.06 -19.76
CA PHE A 169 -3.25 -0.32 -20.22
C PHE A 169 -3.01 -0.31 -21.74
N ASP A 170 -1.74 -0.37 -22.13
CA ASP A 170 -1.36 -0.64 -23.52
C ASP A 170 -1.53 -2.15 -23.77
N VAL A 171 -2.59 -2.51 -24.49
CA VAL A 171 -2.92 -3.89 -24.87
C VAL A 171 -1.79 -4.51 -25.70
N ASP A 172 -1.06 -3.72 -26.50
CA ASP A 172 0.08 -4.19 -27.28
C ASP A 172 1.34 -4.32 -26.44
N GLU A 173 1.49 -3.56 -25.35
CA GLU A 173 2.55 -3.74 -24.35
C GLU A 173 2.28 -4.97 -23.48
N TYR A 174 1.03 -5.15 -23.03
CA TYR A 174 0.60 -6.34 -22.31
C TYR A 174 0.69 -7.60 -23.20
N ALA A 175 0.23 -7.52 -24.45
CA ALA A 175 0.37 -8.59 -25.43
C ALA A 175 1.84 -8.83 -25.81
N ARG A 176 2.72 -7.81 -25.87
CA ARG A 176 4.18 -7.99 -25.99
C ARG A 176 4.78 -8.70 -24.78
N ARG A 177 4.38 -8.34 -23.56
CA ARG A 177 4.85 -8.98 -22.32
C ARG A 177 4.36 -10.44 -22.23
N LEU A 178 3.15 -10.73 -22.69
CA LEU A 178 2.59 -12.09 -22.81
C LEU A 178 3.20 -12.90 -23.95
N SER A 179 3.47 -12.30 -25.12
CA SER A 179 4.08 -12.98 -26.27
C SER A 179 5.60 -13.15 -26.17
N ASN A 180 6.25 -12.36 -25.31
CA ASN A 180 7.64 -12.55 -24.90
C ASN A 180 7.80 -13.48 -23.69
N ARG A 181 6.72 -13.82 -22.97
CA ARG A 181 6.70 -14.99 -22.07
C ARG A 181 6.65 -16.25 -22.94
N GLY A 182 7.83 -16.83 -23.17
CA GLY A 182 7.98 -18.12 -23.89
C GLY A 182 8.89 -18.10 -25.11
N ARG A 183 9.43 -16.94 -25.53
CA ARG A 183 10.52 -16.89 -26.52
C ARG A 183 11.84 -16.54 -25.83
N HIS A 184 12.41 -17.55 -25.19
CA HIS A 184 13.86 -17.67 -25.16
C HIS A 184 14.35 -17.73 -26.63
N PRO A 185 15.46 -17.08 -27.00
CA PRO A 185 16.06 -17.27 -28.31
C PRO A 185 16.34 -18.77 -28.54
N ASP A 186 16.08 -19.21 -29.78
CA ASP A 186 16.35 -20.55 -30.30
C ASP A 186 17.74 -21.06 -29.84
N PRO A 187 17.85 -22.22 -29.16
CA PRO A 187 19.10 -22.74 -28.62
C PRO A 187 20.11 -23.20 -29.69
N ASP A 188 19.73 -23.22 -30.98
CA ASP A 188 20.64 -23.63 -32.06
C ASP A 188 21.48 -22.47 -32.65
N SER A 189 21.40 -21.26 -32.09
CA SER A 189 22.30 -20.16 -32.44
C SER A 189 22.94 -19.55 -31.20
N VAL A 190 23.84 -20.30 -30.56
CA VAL A 190 25.21 -19.92 -30.14
C VAL A 190 25.68 -20.95 -29.11
N LEU A 191 26.53 -21.86 -29.60
CA LEU A 191 27.61 -22.60 -28.92
C LEU A 191 27.32 -23.25 -27.55
N THR A 192 27.11 -24.57 -27.59
CA THR A 192 27.59 -25.59 -26.62
C THR A 192 27.93 -25.05 -25.22
N THR A 193 26.94 -25.05 -24.34
CA THR A 193 27.19 -25.12 -22.90
C THR A 193 26.23 -26.13 -22.27
N THR A 194 26.84 -27.06 -21.54
CA THR A 194 26.27 -28.18 -20.77
C THR A 194 25.10 -27.73 -19.89
N PRO A 195 24.09 -28.60 -19.59
CA PRO A 195 22.95 -28.19 -18.78
C PRO A 195 23.39 -27.76 -17.38
N ALA A 196 23.14 -26.50 -17.02
CA ALA A 196 23.32 -26.02 -15.66
C ALA A 196 22.22 -26.62 -14.76
N ALA A 197 22.65 -27.17 -13.63
CA ALA A 197 21.78 -27.60 -12.54
C ALA A 197 20.95 -26.41 -12.03
N ALA A 198 19.78 -26.70 -11.44
CA ALA A 198 19.00 -25.71 -10.70
C ALA A 198 19.92 -24.94 -9.72
N ASP A 199 20.12 -23.65 -9.98
CA ASP A 199 20.95 -22.80 -9.13
C ASP A 199 20.33 -22.74 -7.73
N SER A 200 21.13 -23.10 -6.73
CA SER A 200 20.77 -22.93 -5.33
C SER A 200 20.52 -21.45 -5.04
N PRO A 201 19.61 -21.08 -4.11
CA PRO A 201 19.43 -19.68 -3.72
C PRO A 201 20.78 -19.09 -3.31
N THR A 202 21.29 -18.16 -4.12
CA THR A 202 22.60 -17.54 -3.89
C THR A 202 22.40 -16.31 -3.03
N ASN A 203 23.18 -16.23 -1.95
CA ASN A 203 23.16 -15.09 -1.04
C ASN A 203 23.49 -13.80 -1.80
N ARG A 204 22.57 -12.83 -1.82
CA ARG A 204 22.82 -11.52 -2.43
C ARG A 204 23.60 -10.64 -1.44
N PRO A 205 24.75 -10.05 -1.84
CA PRO A 205 25.52 -9.19 -0.96
C PRO A 205 24.78 -7.86 -0.73
N PRO A 206 25.00 -7.20 0.42
CA PRO A 206 24.41 -5.90 0.69
C PRO A 206 24.99 -4.80 -0.22
N VAL A 207 24.18 -3.81 -0.58
CA VAL A 207 24.59 -2.67 -1.39
C VAL A 207 25.58 -1.76 -0.64
N SER A 208 25.29 -1.47 0.64
CA SER A 208 26.18 -0.73 1.51
C SER A 208 27.34 -1.62 2.00
N ALA A 209 28.55 -1.07 1.93
CA ALA A 209 29.76 -1.72 2.47
C ALA A 209 29.94 -1.49 3.98
N THR A 210 29.04 -0.75 4.63
CA THR A 210 29.15 -0.41 6.05
C THR A 210 28.98 -1.66 6.92
N LEU A 211 29.95 -1.88 7.81
CA LEU A 211 29.99 -3.06 8.67
C LEU A 211 29.04 -2.93 9.86
N ALA A 212 28.47 -4.06 10.26
CA ALA A 212 27.71 -4.18 11.50
C ALA A 212 28.59 -3.83 12.71
N THR A 213 28.02 -3.10 13.67
CA THR A 213 28.70 -2.70 14.91
C THR A 213 27.78 -2.92 16.12
N SER A 214 27.45 -1.86 16.86
CA SER A 214 26.50 -1.89 17.97
C SER A 214 25.38 -0.92 17.67
N ILE A 215 24.16 -1.42 17.65
CA ILE A 215 22.97 -0.62 17.42
C ILE A 215 22.79 0.46 18.50
N ASN A 216 23.00 0.12 19.77
CA ASN A 216 22.99 1.07 20.88
C ASN A 216 24.00 2.22 20.69
N ALA A 217 25.22 1.90 20.25
CA ALA A 217 26.25 2.91 19.99
C ALA A 217 25.88 3.82 18.81
N GLN A 218 25.38 3.25 17.71
CA GLN A 218 24.99 4.05 16.53
C GLN A 218 23.73 4.88 16.80
N TRP A 219 22.77 4.37 17.57
CA TRP A 219 21.59 5.10 17.98
C TRP A 219 21.93 6.30 18.87
N ALA A 220 22.79 6.11 19.88
CA ALA A 220 23.28 7.21 20.71
C ALA A 220 24.03 8.25 19.87
N ARG A 221 24.89 7.82 18.95
CA ARG A 221 25.62 8.70 18.04
C ARG A 221 24.68 9.50 17.12
N LEU A 222 23.64 8.86 16.57
CA LEU A 222 22.62 9.51 15.76
C LEU A 222 21.90 10.60 16.55
N ARG A 223 21.41 10.25 17.76
CA ARG A 223 20.76 11.18 18.66
C ARG A 223 21.65 12.37 18.99
N ASP A 224 22.89 12.12 19.40
CA ASP A 224 23.83 13.18 19.78
C ASP A 224 24.14 14.10 18.60
N THR A 225 24.26 13.55 17.39
CA THR A 225 24.47 14.32 16.16
C THR A 225 23.30 15.28 15.89
N ILE A 226 22.07 14.79 16.04
CA ILE A 226 20.86 15.59 15.81
C ILE A 226 20.70 16.65 16.91
N VAL A 227 20.80 16.25 18.18
CA VAL A 227 20.61 17.12 19.35
C VAL A 227 21.66 18.22 19.42
N ALA A 228 22.90 17.96 18.98
CA ALA A 228 23.95 18.97 18.93
C ALA A 228 23.63 20.13 17.97
N SER A 229 22.88 19.86 16.90
CA SER A 229 22.48 20.88 15.91
C SER A 229 21.11 21.49 16.22
N SER A 230 20.16 20.68 16.70
CA SER A 230 18.82 21.11 17.08
C SER A 230 18.27 20.25 18.23
N PRO A 231 18.31 20.76 19.49
CA PRO A 231 17.93 19.98 20.68
C PRO A 231 16.50 19.43 20.68
N ASP A 232 15.55 20.19 20.12
CA ASP A 232 14.13 19.83 20.12
C ASP A 232 13.74 18.93 18.94
N THR A 233 14.62 18.75 17.94
CA THR A 233 14.33 17.94 16.75
C THR A 233 14.14 16.47 17.09
N TRP A 234 14.90 15.93 18.07
CA TRP A 234 14.86 14.49 18.37
C TRP A 234 13.46 14.01 18.78
N VAL A 235 12.74 14.78 19.59
CA VAL A 235 11.38 14.41 20.06
C VAL A 235 10.34 14.47 18.94
N GLN A 236 10.63 15.17 17.84
CA GLN A 236 9.78 15.18 16.65
C GLN A 236 10.04 13.99 15.74
N LEU A 237 11.23 13.39 15.78
CA LEU A 237 11.61 12.30 14.88
C LEU A 237 11.23 10.92 15.43
N VAL A 238 11.30 10.75 16.75
CA VAL A 238 11.23 9.41 17.36
C VAL A 238 10.39 9.42 18.64
N ARG A 239 9.49 8.45 18.77
CA ARG A 239 8.72 8.23 19.99
C ARG A 239 9.59 7.57 21.07
N PRO A 240 9.35 7.85 22.37
CA PRO A 240 10.01 7.14 23.45
C PRO A 240 9.87 5.62 23.32
N ALA A 241 10.85 4.87 23.84
CA ALA A 241 10.84 3.42 23.84
C ALA A 241 9.58 2.83 24.48
N ALA A 242 9.10 1.71 23.92
CA ALA A 242 8.03 0.92 24.49
C ALA A 242 8.48 0.25 25.80
N HIS A 243 7.52 -0.29 26.55
CA HIS A 243 7.83 -1.11 27.72
C HIS A 243 8.60 -2.38 27.27
N PRO A 244 9.67 -2.82 27.97
CA PRO A 244 10.48 -3.97 27.52
C PRO A 244 9.70 -5.27 27.29
N GLN A 245 8.64 -5.49 28.06
CA GLN A 245 7.76 -6.65 27.87
C GLN A 245 7.05 -6.64 26.51
N ALA A 246 6.73 -5.46 25.96
CA ALA A 246 6.07 -5.37 24.66
C ALA A 246 6.96 -5.91 23.53
N VAL A 247 8.29 -5.76 23.62
CA VAL A 247 9.24 -6.33 22.64
C VAL A 247 9.19 -7.86 22.67
N VAL A 248 9.15 -8.44 23.88
CA VAL A 248 9.04 -9.90 24.07
C VAL A 248 7.70 -10.42 23.54
N ASP A 249 6.62 -9.71 23.83
CA ASP A 249 5.28 -10.08 23.38
C ASP A 249 5.16 -9.96 21.84
N ALA A 250 5.79 -8.95 21.24
CA ALA A 250 5.83 -8.77 19.80
C ALA A 250 6.62 -9.87 19.08
N GLU A 251 7.81 -10.23 19.57
CA GLU A 251 8.58 -11.36 19.05
C GLU A 251 7.75 -12.65 19.08
N GLN A 252 7.07 -12.91 20.20
CA GLN A 252 6.17 -14.06 20.32
C GLN A 252 5.00 -14.02 19.32
N ARG A 253 4.38 -12.85 19.10
CA ARG A 253 3.26 -12.69 18.16
C ARG A 253 3.68 -12.91 16.70
N THR A 254 4.89 -12.51 16.32
CA THR A 254 5.42 -12.78 14.97
C THR A 254 5.79 -14.25 14.76
N GLY A 255 5.98 -15.02 15.84
CA GLY A 255 6.24 -16.45 15.78
C GLY A 255 7.62 -16.83 15.22
N VAL A 256 8.52 -15.86 15.07
CA VAL A 256 9.89 -16.05 14.56
C VAL A 256 10.92 -15.54 15.57
N GLU A 257 12.10 -16.15 15.57
CA GLU A 257 13.20 -15.71 16.44
C GLU A 257 13.83 -14.43 15.89
N TRP A 258 13.88 -13.38 16.72
CA TRP A 258 14.47 -12.11 16.30
C TRP A 258 15.97 -12.07 16.55
N PRO A 259 16.77 -11.53 15.61
CA PRO A 259 18.17 -11.20 15.86
C PRO A 259 18.30 -10.22 17.02
N ALA A 260 19.44 -10.26 17.73
CA ALA A 260 19.68 -9.40 18.89
C ALA A 260 19.51 -7.91 18.55
N GLU A 261 20.03 -7.45 17.39
CA GLU A 261 19.87 -6.07 16.95
C GLU A 261 18.40 -5.67 16.75
N LEU A 262 17.53 -6.57 16.29
CA LEU A 262 16.11 -6.26 16.07
C LEU A 262 15.36 -6.08 17.39
N ARG A 263 15.65 -6.91 18.41
CA ARG A 263 15.12 -6.69 19.77
C ARG A 263 15.63 -5.39 20.37
N GLU A 264 16.92 -5.08 20.19
CA GLU A 264 17.51 -3.83 20.66
C GLU A 264 16.89 -2.62 19.94
N TRP A 265 16.63 -2.69 18.63
CA TRP A 265 15.97 -1.64 17.85
C TRP A 265 14.63 -1.24 18.44
N PHE A 266 13.73 -2.19 18.62
CA PHE A 266 12.42 -1.92 19.21
C PHE A 266 12.45 -1.60 20.71
N SER A 267 13.59 -1.81 21.38
CA SER A 267 13.81 -1.34 22.75
C SER A 267 14.26 0.12 22.83
N LEU A 268 14.58 0.76 21.69
CA LEU A 268 15.10 2.13 21.64
C LEU A 268 14.02 3.18 21.31
N HIS A 269 12.93 2.76 20.68
CA HIS A 269 11.81 3.62 20.30
C HIS A 269 10.51 2.82 20.14
N ASP A 270 9.37 3.50 20.12
CA ASP A 270 8.07 2.91 19.77
C ASP A 270 7.48 3.60 18.54
N GLY A 271 8.26 3.57 17.45
CA GLY A 271 7.93 4.20 16.17
C GLY A 271 8.35 5.67 16.01
N GLY A 272 7.93 6.25 14.88
CA GLY A 272 8.29 7.60 14.43
C GLY A 272 7.46 8.69 15.08
N GLY A 273 8.04 9.87 15.20
CA GLY A 273 7.36 11.08 15.68
C GLY A 273 6.55 11.78 14.58
N ALA A 274 6.37 13.09 14.72
CA ALA A 274 5.67 13.92 13.73
C ALA A 274 6.50 14.24 12.48
N ALA A 275 7.82 14.00 12.53
CA ALA A 275 8.76 14.19 11.43
C ALA A 275 9.49 12.87 11.09
N GLU A 276 10.02 12.79 9.88
CA GLU A 276 10.64 11.58 9.32
C GLU A 276 12.12 11.45 9.72
N LEU A 277 12.47 10.39 10.47
CA LEU A 277 13.88 10.06 10.72
C LEU A 277 14.56 9.47 9.48
N LEU A 278 13.87 8.56 8.79
CA LEU A 278 14.32 7.94 7.56
C LEU A 278 13.60 8.62 6.39
N PRO A 279 14.28 8.95 5.28
CA PRO A 279 13.65 9.65 4.17
C PRO A 279 12.49 8.85 3.59
N SER A 280 11.31 9.47 3.44
CA SER A 280 10.14 8.84 2.82
C SER A 280 9.67 7.57 3.52
N MET A 281 9.95 7.42 4.82
CA MET A 281 9.63 6.23 5.61
C MET A 281 9.18 6.62 7.01
N THR A 282 8.13 5.97 7.51
CA THR A 282 7.69 6.10 8.90
C THR A 282 8.25 4.95 9.72
N LEU A 283 8.98 5.25 10.80
CA LEU A 283 9.41 4.20 11.73
C LEU A 283 8.20 3.53 12.38
N LEU A 284 8.18 2.21 12.38
CA LEU A 284 7.09 1.45 12.99
C LEU A 284 7.29 1.29 14.50
N GLY A 285 6.22 1.52 15.25
CA GLY A 285 6.10 1.06 16.63
C GLY A 285 5.70 -0.42 16.67
N LEU A 286 5.76 -1.03 17.85
CA LEU A 286 5.55 -2.47 17.97
C LEU A 286 4.17 -2.92 17.50
N ASP A 287 3.10 -2.23 17.93
CA ASP A 287 1.73 -2.59 17.55
C ASP A 287 1.53 -2.51 16.04
N HIS A 288 1.96 -1.40 15.43
CA HIS A 288 1.82 -1.19 13.99
C HIS A 288 2.67 -2.17 13.17
N MET A 289 3.88 -2.49 13.64
CA MET A 289 4.71 -3.52 13.00
C MET A 289 4.00 -4.88 13.00
N ILE A 290 3.38 -5.28 14.11
CA ILE A 290 2.69 -6.57 14.18
C ILE A 290 1.47 -6.59 13.26
N ASP A 291 0.72 -5.50 13.21
CA ASP A 291 -0.46 -5.41 12.35
C ASP A 291 -0.08 -5.48 10.86
N ILE A 292 0.97 -4.74 10.44
CA ILE A 292 1.50 -4.82 9.07
C ILE A 292 2.04 -6.22 8.78
N HIS A 293 2.80 -6.81 9.70
CA HIS A 293 3.37 -8.15 9.55
C HIS A 293 2.28 -9.20 9.34
N ALA A 294 1.25 -9.20 10.18
CA ALA A 294 0.12 -10.13 10.10
C ALA A 294 -0.66 -9.93 8.80
N MET A 295 -0.98 -8.68 8.46
CA MET A 295 -1.69 -8.33 7.23
C MET A 295 -0.92 -8.80 5.98
N GLN A 296 0.39 -8.56 5.92
CA GLN A 296 1.19 -9.00 4.77
C GLN A 296 1.27 -10.53 4.67
N CYS A 297 1.40 -11.23 5.80
CA CYS A 297 1.35 -12.69 5.81
C CYS A 297 -0.01 -13.21 5.30
N GLU A 298 -1.11 -12.59 5.69
CA GLU A 298 -2.46 -12.95 5.22
C GLU A 298 -2.64 -12.69 3.72
N ILE A 299 -2.31 -11.48 3.25
CA ILE A 299 -2.39 -11.10 1.83
C ILE A 299 -1.65 -12.11 0.95
N TRP A 300 -0.41 -12.44 1.31
CA TRP A 300 0.40 -13.36 0.51
C TRP A 300 -0.03 -14.81 0.64
N ALA A 301 -0.58 -15.22 1.78
CA ALA A 301 -1.20 -16.55 1.93
C ALA A 301 -2.45 -16.70 1.06
N ASP A 302 -3.30 -15.67 0.99
CA ASP A 302 -4.50 -15.66 0.17
C ASP A 302 -4.14 -15.66 -1.32
N LEU A 303 -3.18 -14.82 -1.74
CA LEU A 303 -2.67 -14.83 -3.12
C LEU A 303 -2.12 -16.20 -3.53
N ALA A 304 -1.39 -16.87 -2.64
CA ALA A 304 -0.88 -18.21 -2.88
C ALA A 304 -1.99 -19.27 -3.00
N ALA A 305 -3.11 -19.08 -2.30
CA ALA A 305 -4.26 -19.98 -2.36
C ALA A 305 -5.11 -19.76 -3.62
N GLU A 306 -5.27 -18.51 -4.05
CA GLU A 306 -6.07 -18.13 -5.22
C GLU A 306 -5.37 -18.45 -6.55
N ASP A 307 -4.08 -18.11 -6.65
CA ASP A 307 -3.27 -18.37 -7.84
C ASP A 307 -1.91 -18.94 -7.43
N PRO A 308 -1.83 -20.28 -7.29
CA PRO A 308 -0.59 -20.94 -6.95
C PRO A 308 0.53 -20.65 -7.95
N ASP A 309 0.26 -20.31 -9.21
CA ASP A 309 1.31 -20.06 -10.21
C ASP A 309 1.90 -18.65 -10.09
N LEU A 310 1.15 -17.67 -9.56
CA LEU A 310 1.66 -16.35 -9.21
C LEU A 310 2.69 -16.40 -8.07
N VAL A 311 2.54 -17.38 -7.17
CA VAL A 311 3.45 -17.57 -6.02
C VAL A 311 4.49 -18.68 -6.28
N ASN A 312 4.20 -19.69 -7.10
CA ASN A 312 5.09 -20.84 -7.39
C ASN A 312 5.89 -20.71 -8.69
N GLY A 313 5.83 -19.57 -9.40
CA GLY A 313 6.70 -19.31 -10.57
C GLY A 313 8.21 -19.41 -10.24
N ARG A 314 8.55 -19.37 -8.95
CA ARG A 314 9.83 -19.72 -8.36
C ARG A 314 9.47 -20.37 -7.00
N THR A 315 9.92 -21.60 -6.72
CA THR A 315 9.87 -22.43 -5.48
C THR A 315 8.71 -22.31 -4.45
N SER A 316 8.32 -23.40 -3.77
CA SER A 316 7.25 -23.36 -2.75
C SER A 316 7.55 -22.37 -1.60
N PRO A 317 6.54 -21.77 -0.93
CA PRO A 317 6.74 -20.86 0.21
C PRO A 317 7.68 -21.42 1.30
N ASP A 318 7.57 -22.73 1.58
CA ASP A 318 8.46 -23.42 2.52
C ASP A 318 9.94 -23.38 2.11
N ALA A 319 10.23 -23.39 0.81
CA ALA A 319 11.61 -23.36 0.33
C ALA A 319 12.26 -21.98 0.53
N TYR A 320 11.48 -20.91 0.45
CA TYR A 320 11.96 -19.54 0.71
C TYR A 320 12.20 -19.25 2.18
N ALA A 321 11.33 -19.78 3.03
CA ALA A 321 11.51 -19.72 4.49
C ALA A 321 12.78 -20.45 4.95
N GLN A 322 13.22 -21.48 4.21
CA GLN A 322 14.44 -22.25 4.50
C GLN A 322 15.69 -21.74 3.78
N ALA A 323 15.54 -20.79 2.84
CA ALA A 323 16.68 -20.16 2.19
C ALA A 323 17.43 -19.25 3.17
N PRO A 324 18.74 -19.05 3.01
CA PRO A 324 19.49 -18.17 3.89
C PRO A 324 19.06 -16.70 3.71
N ALA A 325 19.15 -15.90 4.78
CA ALA A 325 18.84 -14.47 4.71
C ALA A 325 19.64 -13.77 3.61
N SER A 326 18.98 -12.83 2.93
CA SER A 326 19.36 -12.17 1.65
C SER A 326 19.07 -12.92 0.35
N SER A 327 18.69 -14.20 0.42
CA SER A 327 18.14 -14.89 -0.75
C SER A 327 16.81 -14.27 -1.15
N GLU A 328 16.55 -14.14 -2.45
CA GLU A 328 15.25 -13.65 -2.93
C GLU A 328 14.12 -14.56 -2.44
N ALA A 329 13.04 -13.97 -1.89
CA ALA A 329 11.81 -14.67 -1.51
C ALA A 329 10.72 -14.53 -2.58
N GLY A 330 10.67 -13.39 -3.29
CA GLY A 330 9.66 -13.05 -4.30
C GLY A 330 8.26 -12.78 -3.71
N GLN A 331 8.12 -12.84 -2.40
CA GLN A 331 6.88 -12.68 -1.65
C GLN A 331 7.17 -12.26 -0.21
N PHE A 332 6.16 -11.79 0.51
CA PHE A 332 6.31 -11.56 1.93
C PHE A 332 6.28 -12.89 2.69
N ILE A 333 7.25 -13.12 3.56
CA ILE A 333 7.34 -14.34 4.39
C ILE A 333 7.35 -13.97 5.88
N PRO A 334 6.94 -14.86 6.80
CA PRO A 334 6.88 -14.56 8.23
C PRO A 334 8.21 -14.08 8.84
N GLN A 335 9.34 -14.47 8.25
CA GLN A 335 10.68 -14.06 8.71
C GLN A 335 11.04 -12.61 8.35
N PHE A 336 10.26 -11.92 7.52
CA PHE A 336 10.46 -10.51 7.20
C PHE A 336 9.76 -9.65 8.23
N ILE A 337 10.52 -8.98 9.09
CA ILE A 337 9.97 -8.11 10.13
C ILE A 337 10.03 -6.65 9.66
N PRO A 338 8.90 -5.96 9.41
CA PRO A 338 8.89 -4.56 9.02
C PRO A 338 9.46 -3.66 10.12
N ILE A 339 10.34 -2.73 9.78
CA ILE A 339 10.92 -1.75 10.72
C ILE A 339 10.51 -0.31 10.39
N ALA A 340 10.16 -0.05 9.13
CA ALA A 340 9.62 1.21 8.65
C ALA A 340 8.70 0.94 7.45
N GLU A 341 7.70 1.80 7.25
CA GLU A 341 6.76 1.67 6.13
C GLU A 341 6.28 3.05 5.66
N ARG A 342 5.98 3.14 4.37
CA ARG A 342 5.18 4.20 3.77
C ARG A 342 4.60 3.75 2.43
N ASP A 343 3.31 3.97 2.23
CA ASP A 343 2.61 3.75 0.96
C ASP A 343 2.79 2.34 0.35
N GLY A 344 2.82 1.31 1.21
CA GLY A 344 3.02 -0.09 0.80
C GLY A 344 4.45 -0.46 0.44
N THR A 345 5.41 0.45 0.67
CA THR A 345 6.85 0.15 0.65
C THR A 345 7.36 0.04 2.07
N MET A 346 8.08 -1.04 2.36
CA MET A 346 8.59 -1.33 3.70
C MET A 346 10.11 -1.44 3.67
N LEU A 347 10.76 -1.03 4.75
CA LEU A 347 12.06 -1.58 5.13
C LEU A 347 11.80 -2.77 6.03
N ILE A 348 12.32 -3.93 5.65
CA ILE A 348 12.19 -5.17 6.42
C ILE A 348 13.55 -5.60 6.96
N CYS A 349 13.53 -6.26 8.12
CA CYS A 349 14.63 -7.01 8.67
C CYS A 349 14.43 -8.50 8.36
N ASP A 350 15.36 -9.11 7.62
CA ASP A 350 15.30 -10.52 7.26
C ASP A 350 15.84 -11.40 8.40
N THR A 351 14.94 -12.08 9.11
CA THR A 351 15.30 -12.89 10.29
C THR A 351 15.68 -14.33 9.95
N ARG A 352 15.66 -14.72 8.67
CA ARG A 352 16.09 -16.07 8.24
C ARG A 352 17.53 -16.35 8.69
N PRO A 353 17.87 -17.62 8.96
CA PRO A 353 19.23 -17.98 9.36
C PRO A 353 20.22 -17.69 8.23
N GLY A 354 21.49 -17.49 8.59
CA GLY A 354 22.58 -17.35 7.63
C GLY A 354 23.51 -16.18 7.95
N PRO A 355 24.57 -15.98 7.14
CA PRO A 355 25.58 -14.94 7.40
C PRO A 355 25.04 -13.50 7.37
N LEU A 356 23.87 -13.29 6.75
CA LEU A 356 23.19 -12.00 6.64
C LEU A 356 21.85 -11.99 7.40
N GLN A 357 21.70 -12.85 8.41
CA GLN A 357 20.56 -12.77 9.33
C GLN A 357 20.53 -11.38 9.97
N GLY A 358 19.39 -10.69 9.85
CA GLY A 358 19.20 -9.33 10.29
C GLY A 358 19.51 -8.26 9.24
N CYS A 359 19.78 -8.64 7.99
CA CYS A 359 19.98 -7.67 6.90
C CYS A 359 18.71 -6.87 6.62
N ILE A 360 18.88 -5.65 6.11
CA ILE A 360 17.79 -4.71 5.85
C ILE A 360 17.56 -4.60 4.34
N THR A 361 16.34 -4.91 3.92
CA THR A 361 15.93 -4.96 2.52
C THR A 361 14.70 -4.10 2.33
N GLU A 362 14.61 -3.44 1.18
CA GLU A 362 13.39 -2.77 0.76
C GLU A 362 12.42 -3.82 0.21
N PHE A 363 11.20 -3.83 0.71
CA PHE A 363 10.11 -4.65 0.20
C PHE A 363 9.04 -3.73 -0.39
N GLY A 364 8.86 -3.79 -1.70
CA GLY A 364 7.86 -2.99 -2.40
C GLY A 364 6.62 -3.81 -2.76
N LYS A 365 5.46 -3.16 -2.83
CA LYS A 365 4.20 -3.78 -3.32
C LYS A 365 4.36 -4.44 -4.69
N ASP A 366 5.07 -3.77 -5.61
CA ASP A 366 5.20 -4.21 -7.01
C ASP A 366 6.50 -4.98 -7.28
N THR A 367 7.47 -4.87 -6.37
CA THR A 367 8.83 -5.40 -6.55
C THR A 367 9.19 -6.49 -5.56
N ALA A 368 8.34 -6.75 -4.56
CA ALA A 368 8.66 -7.60 -3.41
C ALA A 368 10.09 -7.28 -2.90
N ASP A 369 10.92 -8.30 -2.70
CA ASP A 369 12.34 -8.20 -2.37
C ASP A 369 13.27 -8.40 -3.59
N ASP A 370 12.86 -7.98 -4.79
CA ASP A 370 13.65 -8.13 -6.03
C ASP A 370 15.05 -7.50 -5.94
N TYR A 371 15.24 -6.51 -5.08
CA TYR A 371 16.52 -5.87 -4.83
C TYR A 371 17.34 -6.58 -3.75
N PRO A 372 18.68 -6.61 -3.86
CA PRO A 372 19.52 -7.09 -2.78
C PRO A 372 19.32 -6.26 -1.50
N PRO A 373 19.68 -6.78 -0.32
CA PRO A 373 19.64 -5.98 0.90
C PRO A 373 20.42 -4.68 0.74
N THR A 374 19.90 -3.59 1.26
CA THR A 374 20.65 -2.33 1.24
C THR A 374 21.74 -2.35 2.31
N TRP A 375 21.47 -2.91 3.48
CA TRP A 375 22.42 -2.98 4.59
C TRP A 375 22.56 -4.40 5.15
N ALA A 376 23.76 -4.72 5.62
CA ALA A 376 24.04 -5.99 6.27
C ALA A 376 23.36 -6.16 7.65
N SER A 377 22.93 -5.05 8.29
CA SER A 377 22.38 -5.00 9.65
C SER A 377 21.72 -3.65 9.94
N LEU A 378 20.97 -3.57 11.05
CA LEU A 378 20.38 -2.32 11.56
C LEU A 378 21.45 -1.32 11.99
N SER A 379 22.50 -1.78 12.66
CA SER A 379 23.61 -0.91 13.08
C SER A 379 24.37 -0.33 11.88
N ALA A 380 24.50 -1.07 10.78
CA ALA A 380 25.07 -0.55 9.53
C ALA A 380 24.18 0.54 8.90
N MET A 381 22.86 0.33 8.86
CA MET A 381 21.90 1.35 8.38
C MET A 381 21.99 2.64 9.21
N LEU A 382 22.01 2.51 10.54
CA LEU A 382 22.15 3.67 11.44
C LEU A 382 23.48 4.40 11.28
N ALA A 383 24.57 3.67 11.03
CA ALA A 383 25.87 4.27 10.77
C ALA A 383 25.86 5.11 9.48
N ASP A 384 25.27 4.58 8.39
CA ASP A 384 25.11 5.33 7.14
C ASP A 384 24.20 6.55 7.30
N LEU A 385 23.10 6.40 8.03
CA LEU A 385 22.16 7.48 8.32
C LEU A 385 22.84 8.60 9.10
N THR A 386 23.56 8.23 10.17
CA THR A 386 24.30 9.17 11.00
C THR A 386 25.39 9.87 10.20
N ASN A 387 26.13 9.14 9.36
CA ASN A 387 27.17 9.71 8.51
C ASN A 387 26.57 10.70 7.49
N SER A 388 25.44 10.34 6.87
CA SER A 388 24.72 11.20 5.95
C SER A 388 24.33 12.52 6.63
N ILE A 389 23.64 12.46 7.76
CA ILE A 389 23.20 13.66 8.50
C ILE A 389 24.39 14.49 8.98
N ALA A 390 25.44 13.87 9.53
CA ALA A 390 26.59 14.57 10.09
C ALA A 390 27.45 15.28 9.02
N SER A 391 27.53 14.72 7.81
CA SER A 391 28.40 15.23 6.74
C SER A 391 27.65 15.92 5.61
N GLY A 392 26.31 15.90 5.63
CA GLY A 392 25.50 16.45 4.55
C GLY A 392 25.65 15.70 3.23
N VAL A 393 26.04 14.43 3.24
CA VAL A 393 26.12 13.62 2.01
C VAL A 393 24.81 12.84 1.80
N PRO A 394 24.41 12.55 0.55
CA PRO A 394 23.16 11.83 0.30
C PRO A 394 23.11 10.44 0.98
N PHE A 395 22.02 10.18 1.70
CA PHE A 395 21.65 8.85 2.19
C PHE A 395 21.13 7.99 1.04
N GLN A 396 21.57 6.73 0.98
CA GLN A 396 21.28 5.79 -0.13
C GLN A 396 21.61 6.37 -1.53
N ALA A 397 22.55 7.31 -1.61
CA ALA A 397 22.89 8.05 -2.84
C ALA A 397 21.72 8.82 -3.48
N GLN A 398 20.60 9.03 -2.77
CA GLN A 398 19.38 9.63 -3.31
C GLN A 398 18.82 10.77 -2.46
N TYR A 399 18.92 10.67 -1.14
CA TYR A 399 18.24 11.57 -0.23
C TYR A 399 19.23 12.49 0.48
N GLN A 400 19.13 13.78 0.20
CA GLN A 400 19.97 14.80 0.79
C GLN A 400 19.40 15.20 2.16
N PRO A 401 20.16 15.05 3.26
CA PRO A 401 19.73 15.52 4.57
C PRO A 401 19.95 17.03 4.69
N GLU A 402 18.98 17.70 5.29
CA GLU A 402 19.04 19.10 5.69
C GLU A 402 18.63 19.20 7.15
N LEU A 403 19.61 19.36 8.05
CA LEU A 403 19.38 19.53 9.48
C LEU A 403 19.60 20.98 9.86
N ASP A 404 18.53 21.66 10.26
CA ASP A 404 18.56 23.05 10.69
C ASP A 404 17.68 23.31 11.93
N HIS A 405 17.47 24.58 12.26
CA HIS A 405 16.66 25.02 13.40
C HIS A 405 15.17 24.63 13.33
N THR A 406 14.66 24.22 12.17
CA THR A 406 13.26 23.79 11.98
C THR A 406 13.09 22.29 12.05
N GLY A 407 14.17 21.52 11.93
CA GLY A 407 14.10 20.06 11.95
C GLY A 407 15.14 19.38 11.06
N LEU A 408 15.00 18.06 10.96
CA LEU A 408 15.62 17.28 9.90
C LEU A 408 14.63 17.19 8.75
N HIS A 409 15.08 17.55 7.56
CA HIS A 409 14.33 17.44 6.31
C HIS A 409 15.11 16.62 5.31
N TRP A 410 14.39 15.97 4.40
CA TRP A 410 14.96 15.17 3.34
C TRP A 410 14.54 15.75 1.99
N THR A 411 15.51 16.05 1.14
CA THR A 411 15.25 16.44 -0.25
C THR A 411 15.77 15.37 -1.19
N ARG A 412 15.01 15.07 -2.24
CA ARG A 412 15.49 14.24 -3.34
C ARG A 412 15.88 15.18 -4.47
N PRO A 413 17.18 15.31 -4.82
CA PRO A 413 17.59 16.14 -5.93
C PRO A 413 16.89 15.68 -7.21
N ALA A 414 16.38 16.63 -8.01
CA ALA A 414 15.85 16.32 -9.33
C ALA A 414 16.99 15.72 -10.17
N VAL A 415 16.76 14.51 -10.69
CA VAL A 415 17.68 13.82 -11.63
C VAL A 415 17.54 14.40 -13.02
#